data_AF-A0A2T0RLC9-F1
#
_entry.id   AF-A0A2T0RLC9-F1
#
_cell.length_a   1.000
_cell.length_b   1.000
_cell.length_c   1.000
_cell.angle_alpha   90.00
_cell.angle_beta   90.00
_cell.angle_gamma   90.00
#
_symmetry.space_group_name_H-M   'P 1'
#
loop_
_entity.id
_entity.type
_entity.pdbx_description
1 polymer ?
#
loop_
_entity_poly.entity_id
_entity_poly.type
_entity_poly.pdbx_seq_one_letter_code
_entity_poly.pdbx_strand_id
1 'polypeptide(L)'
;MTYTVLTGRFVIRYPDLPRQGPEPDGDTVKFAPDTPGLVEGLARPSGTPPDLGARGISVRLEAIDALETHFAETHQDLAGANAARDELLRLLGFTGVEFFDDLPNNVRAADQDSVRGHVLSNGIDANGRMIGFVYLGEPAAPDGSTVFLDEAGADGSANALLLAAGLAYPAFYATLPASLRTHLATMSRKARADGAGIWTTSTADPAGAATVTGLADLRRLAIWPKLFRRIVPYLATGATGFDGFGAWLRSDPVNRDDSLFLLDRLETGNLHDVVEAAGQRIRMTAWPEDFIIDPDPAAPGTPTTPPRLAAGDVLIVAALPDPVGADDGHELLTLLNTTAAGIDLTGWTLRDRNGRSQSLSGTLAAGAVTQVAAAGVALGNTGGTVTLADALGSPIDQVSYRAAQVKEGRTIVLGR
;
A
#
# COMPACT_ATOMS: atom_id res chain seq x y z
N MET A 1 3.71 9.48 -8.29
CA MET A 1 3.63 9.89 -6.87
C MET A 1 5.01 10.35 -6.44
N THR A 2 5.08 11.37 -5.61
CA THR A 2 6.35 11.92 -5.12
C THR A 2 6.53 11.61 -3.64
N TYR A 3 7.79 11.58 -3.19
CA TYR A 3 8.18 11.37 -1.81
C TYR A 3 8.77 12.66 -1.24
N THR A 4 8.50 12.92 0.03
CA THR A 4 9.17 13.95 0.82
C THR A 4 10.42 13.35 1.44
N VAL A 5 11.56 14.02 1.25
CA VAL A 5 12.83 13.67 1.90
C VAL A 5 12.78 14.13 3.35
N LEU A 6 13.03 13.22 4.28
CA LEU A 6 13.03 13.50 5.72
C LEU A 6 14.34 13.00 6.32
N THR A 7 15.20 13.93 6.72
CA THR A 7 16.45 13.67 7.44
C THR A 7 16.20 13.52 8.94
N GLY A 8 17.03 12.72 9.61
CA GLY A 8 16.86 12.49 11.03
C GLY A 8 17.75 11.38 11.57
N ARG A 9 17.27 10.71 12.62
CA ARG A 9 17.95 9.58 13.25
C ARG A 9 17.00 8.42 13.45
N PHE A 10 17.41 7.22 13.07
CA PHE A 10 16.75 6.00 13.56
C PHE A 10 17.15 5.80 15.02
N VAL A 11 16.21 5.36 15.85
CA VAL A 11 16.40 5.19 17.30
C VAL A 11 15.96 3.80 17.70
N ILE A 12 16.81 3.07 18.43
CA ILE A 12 16.50 1.71 18.87
C ILE A 12 16.53 1.56 20.39
N ARG A 13 17.09 2.55 21.09
CA ARG A 13 17.18 2.52 22.55
C ARG A 13 17.03 3.91 23.14
N TYR A 14 16.39 3.97 24.31
CA TYR A 14 16.33 5.15 25.16
C TYR A 14 17.21 4.89 26.39
N PRO A 15 18.44 5.45 26.48
CA PRO A 15 19.36 5.15 27.57
C PRO A 15 18.80 5.47 28.96
N ASP A 16 17.91 6.46 29.03
CA ASP A 16 17.22 6.90 30.23
C ASP A 16 16.04 6.00 30.61
N LEU A 17 15.48 5.25 29.66
CA LEU A 17 14.33 4.35 29.83
C LEU A 17 14.48 3.07 28.99
N PRO A 18 15.52 2.24 29.20
CA PRO A 18 15.88 1.16 28.26
C PRO A 18 14.79 0.08 28.15
N ARG A 19 14.00 -0.14 29.21
CA ARG A 19 12.88 -1.10 29.23
C ARG A 19 11.56 -0.53 28.70
N GLN A 20 11.54 0.74 28.30
CA GLN A 20 10.42 1.41 27.62
C GLN A 20 10.94 2.04 26.31
N GLY A 21 12.03 1.48 25.78
CA GLY A 21 12.63 1.88 24.52
C GLY A 21 11.78 1.45 23.33
N PRO A 22 12.13 1.89 22.11
CA PRO A 22 11.55 1.34 20.89
C PRO A 22 11.66 -0.18 20.83
N GLU A 23 10.70 -0.79 20.16
CA GLU A 23 10.65 -2.22 19.87
C GLU A 23 10.78 -2.42 18.36
N PRO A 24 11.99 -2.24 17.77
CA PRO A 24 12.16 -2.44 16.34
C PRO A 24 11.83 -3.89 15.97
N ASP A 25 11.15 -4.06 14.84
CA ASP A 25 10.84 -5.36 14.26
C ASP A 25 11.38 -5.42 12.81
N GLY A 26 10.90 -6.36 11.98
CA GLY A 26 11.38 -6.53 10.62
C GLY A 26 10.84 -5.51 9.60
N ASP A 27 9.87 -4.68 9.95
CA ASP A 27 9.28 -3.68 9.05
C ASP A 27 8.95 -2.33 9.71
N THR A 28 9.35 -2.13 10.96
CA THR A 28 9.07 -0.92 11.75
C THR A 28 10.29 -0.49 12.54
N VAL A 29 10.62 0.80 12.47
CA VAL A 29 11.72 1.43 13.23
C VAL A 29 11.33 2.81 13.73
N LYS A 30 11.80 3.21 14.92
CA LYS A 30 11.57 4.56 15.44
C LYS A 30 12.49 5.56 14.73
N PHE A 31 11.97 6.73 14.40
CA PHE A 31 12.68 7.81 13.72
C PHE A 31 12.43 9.14 14.41
N ALA A 32 13.51 9.85 14.72
CA ALA A 32 13.52 11.22 15.20
C ALA A 32 13.85 12.15 14.02
N PRO A 33 12.84 12.81 13.40
CA PRO A 33 13.07 13.73 12.29
C PRO A 33 13.80 14.99 12.75
N ASP A 34 14.70 15.52 11.93
CA ASP A 34 15.37 16.80 12.21
C ASP A 34 14.38 17.97 12.13
N THR A 35 13.37 17.88 11.24
CA THR A 35 12.31 18.87 11.08
C THR A 35 10.92 18.26 11.29
N PRO A 36 10.42 18.16 12.54
CA PRO A 36 9.11 17.58 12.88
C PRO A 36 7.93 18.14 12.06
N GLY A 37 7.92 19.45 11.76
CA GLY A 37 6.85 20.09 10.99
C GLY A 37 6.69 19.58 9.56
N LEU A 38 7.73 18.96 8.97
CA LEU A 38 7.61 18.31 7.67
C LEU A 38 6.79 17.02 7.74
N VAL A 39 6.89 16.28 8.86
CA VAL A 39 6.10 15.06 9.12
C VAL A 39 4.63 15.41 9.32
N GLU A 40 4.35 16.50 10.05
CA GLU A 40 2.99 17.03 10.24
C GLU A 40 2.29 17.42 8.93
N GLY A 41 3.08 17.81 7.91
CA GLY A 41 2.61 18.19 6.58
C GLY A 41 2.42 17.03 5.60
N LEU A 42 2.75 15.79 5.97
CA LEU A 42 2.61 14.63 5.09
C LEU A 42 1.14 14.34 4.76
N ALA A 43 0.93 13.62 3.64
CA ALA A 43 -0.37 13.12 3.26
C ALA A 43 -0.93 12.17 4.34
N ARG A 44 -2.22 12.24 4.61
CA ARG A 44 -2.97 11.36 5.52
C ARG A 44 -4.22 10.84 4.81
N PRO A 45 -4.11 9.80 3.96
CA PRO A 45 -5.23 9.25 3.20
C PRO A 45 -6.38 8.75 4.10
N SER A 46 -6.04 8.24 5.29
CA SER A 46 -6.99 7.78 6.31
C SER A 46 -7.43 8.88 7.28
N GLY A 47 -6.94 10.11 7.12
CA GLY A 47 -7.31 11.26 7.96
C GLY A 47 -6.68 11.27 9.36
N THR A 48 -6.04 10.18 9.79
CA THR A 48 -5.29 10.10 11.06
C THR A 48 -4.10 11.05 11.04
N PRO A 49 -3.89 11.87 12.09
CA PRO A 49 -2.68 12.69 12.22
C PRO A 49 -1.45 11.82 12.54
N PRO A 50 -0.22 12.30 12.27
CA PRO A 50 0.98 11.57 12.68
C PRO A 50 1.05 11.44 14.20
N ASP A 51 1.38 10.23 14.68
CA ASP A 51 1.72 9.95 16.08
C ASP A 51 3.18 10.37 16.35
N LEU A 52 3.41 11.68 16.21
CA LEU A 52 4.71 12.29 16.38
C LEU A 52 4.83 12.83 17.80
N GLY A 53 5.72 12.21 18.59
CA GLY A 53 6.04 12.64 19.95
C GLY A 53 7.43 13.27 20.08
N ALA A 54 7.76 13.70 21.29
CA ALA A 54 9.09 14.23 21.62
C ALA A 54 10.25 13.23 21.37
N ARG A 55 9.95 11.93 21.32
CA ARG A 55 10.91 10.86 20.99
C ARG A 55 10.81 10.38 19.53
N GLY A 56 10.16 11.17 18.68
CA GLY A 56 9.97 10.87 17.26
C GLY A 56 8.70 10.08 16.96
N ILE A 57 8.65 9.51 15.76
CA ILE A 57 7.55 8.77 15.15
C ILE A 57 8.01 7.37 14.75
N SER A 58 7.11 6.40 14.71
CA SER A 58 7.43 5.07 14.15
C SER A 58 7.28 5.10 12.63
N VAL A 59 8.25 4.53 11.93
CA VAL A 59 8.25 4.40 10.47
C VAL A 59 7.87 2.97 10.13
N ARG A 60 6.75 2.80 9.42
CA ARG A 60 6.39 1.55 8.75
C ARG A 60 7.08 1.53 7.40
N LEU A 61 7.88 0.52 7.15
CA LEU A 61 8.58 0.35 5.89
C LEU A 61 7.54 0.10 4.78
N GLU A 62 7.54 0.96 3.77
CA GLU A 62 6.67 0.80 2.60
C GLU A 62 7.00 -0.49 1.84
N ALA A 63 5.98 -1.07 1.20
CA ALA A 63 6.04 -2.23 0.30
C ALA A 63 6.31 -3.60 0.94
N ILE A 64 6.63 -3.67 2.23
CA ILE A 64 6.94 -4.93 2.93
C ILE A 64 6.09 -5.12 4.19
N ASP A 65 5.97 -6.39 4.60
CA ASP A 65 5.32 -6.83 5.84
C ASP A 65 6.11 -8.01 6.39
N ALA A 66 6.83 -7.79 7.49
CA ALA A 66 7.68 -8.81 8.10
C ALA A 66 6.88 -9.69 9.05
N LEU A 67 7.38 -10.91 9.31
CA LEU A 67 6.78 -11.79 10.31
C LEU A 67 6.76 -11.13 11.68
N GLU A 68 5.65 -11.29 12.42
CA GLU A 68 5.46 -10.63 13.72
C GLU A 68 6.45 -11.14 14.78
N THR A 69 7.29 -10.26 15.32
CA THR A 69 8.04 -10.53 16.57
C THR A 69 7.13 -10.42 17.80
N HIS A 70 6.09 -9.58 17.70
CA HIS A 70 5.06 -9.39 18.71
C HIS A 70 3.76 -8.86 18.07
N PHE A 71 2.64 -9.48 18.39
CA PHE A 71 1.30 -9.00 18.06
C PHE A 71 0.31 -9.66 19.00
N ALA A 72 -0.48 -8.88 19.75
CA ALA A 72 -1.47 -9.40 20.70
C ALA A 72 -0.91 -10.53 21.62
N GLU A 73 0.24 -10.28 22.25
CA GLU A 73 0.96 -11.23 23.12
C GLU A 73 1.39 -12.55 22.45
N THR A 74 1.47 -12.58 21.11
CA THR A 74 1.97 -13.72 20.34
C THR A 74 2.95 -13.27 19.25
N HIS A 75 3.43 -14.21 18.44
CA HIS A 75 4.43 -13.98 17.39
C HIS A 75 4.18 -14.94 16.21
N GLN A 76 4.87 -14.71 15.09
CA GLN A 76 5.05 -15.67 14.00
C GLN A 76 6.49 -16.18 14.02
N ASP A 77 6.73 -17.36 13.46
CA ASP A 77 8.06 -18.01 13.30
C ASP A 77 9.23 -17.11 13.73
N LEU A 78 9.57 -17.17 15.03
CA LEU A 78 10.44 -16.16 15.65
C LEU A 78 11.83 -16.13 15.02
N ALA A 79 12.29 -17.25 14.46
CA ALA A 79 13.56 -17.29 13.77
C ALA A 79 13.52 -16.39 12.52
N GLY A 80 12.48 -16.50 11.70
CA GLY A 80 12.26 -15.64 10.54
C GLY A 80 11.99 -14.18 10.92
N ALA A 81 11.14 -13.95 11.92
CA ALA A 81 10.81 -12.60 12.41
C ALA A 81 12.05 -11.85 12.95
N ASN A 82 12.86 -12.53 13.78
CA ASN A 82 14.10 -11.96 14.31
C ASN A 82 15.14 -11.77 13.20
N ALA A 83 15.25 -12.69 12.24
CA ALA A 83 16.17 -12.52 11.11
C ALA A 83 15.87 -11.25 10.30
N ALA A 84 14.59 -10.94 10.07
CA ALA A 84 14.18 -9.70 9.41
C ALA A 84 14.54 -8.45 10.24
N ARG A 85 14.22 -8.46 11.54
CA ARG A 85 14.58 -7.36 12.46
C ARG A 85 16.09 -7.13 12.51
N ASP A 86 16.86 -8.19 12.71
CA ASP A 86 18.30 -8.11 12.90
C ASP A 86 18.98 -7.62 11.61
N GLU A 87 18.48 -8.04 10.44
CA GLU A 87 18.94 -7.53 9.15
C GLU A 87 18.56 -6.06 8.92
N LEU A 88 17.33 -5.64 9.28
CA LEU A 88 16.95 -4.22 9.23
C LEU A 88 17.91 -3.37 10.06
N LEU A 89 18.19 -3.79 11.29
CA LEU A 89 19.11 -3.09 12.19
C LEU A 89 20.53 -3.02 11.60
N ARG A 90 21.02 -4.11 11.01
CA ARG A 90 22.32 -4.17 10.34
C ARG A 90 22.38 -3.24 9.13
N LEU A 91 21.33 -3.20 8.29
CA LEU A 91 21.23 -2.33 7.12
C LEU A 91 21.19 -0.85 7.51
N LEU A 92 20.60 -0.53 8.67
CA LEU A 92 20.61 0.80 9.27
C LEU A 92 21.88 1.11 10.10
N GLY A 93 22.88 0.23 10.07
CA GLY A 93 24.20 0.47 10.65
C GLY A 93 24.29 0.31 12.17
N PHE A 94 23.28 -0.28 12.82
CA PHE A 94 23.36 -0.61 14.24
C PHE A 94 24.24 -1.83 14.46
N THR A 95 25.09 -1.79 15.48
CA THR A 95 25.98 -2.89 15.87
C THR A 95 25.89 -3.19 17.36
N GLY A 96 26.30 -4.41 17.75
CA GLY A 96 26.31 -4.82 19.15
C GLY A 96 24.93 -4.84 19.82
N VAL A 97 23.86 -5.02 19.04
CA VAL A 97 22.48 -4.97 19.55
C VAL A 97 22.16 -6.23 20.35
N GLU A 98 21.80 -6.05 21.61
CA GLU A 98 21.39 -7.09 22.53
C GLU A 98 20.01 -6.77 23.10
N PHE A 99 19.10 -7.73 23.11
CA PHE A 99 17.75 -7.58 23.67
C PHE A 99 17.71 -8.04 25.14
N PHE A 100 16.65 -7.68 25.87
CA PHE A 100 16.40 -8.24 27.19
C PHE A 100 15.86 -9.66 27.07
N ASP A 101 16.30 -10.57 27.95
CA ASP A 101 15.81 -11.95 27.97
C ASP A 101 14.31 -12.04 28.30
N ASP A 102 13.82 -11.12 29.14
CA ASP A 102 12.42 -11.05 29.59
C ASP A 102 11.55 -10.08 28.79
N LEU A 103 12.16 -9.27 27.92
CA LEU A 103 11.52 -8.32 27.02
C LEU A 103 12.22 -8.39 25.65
N PRO A 104 12.00 -9.46 24.86
CA PRO A 104 12.83 -9.82 23.71
C PRO A 104 12.73 -8.86 22.52
N ASN A 105 11.87 -7.84 22.60
CA ASN A 105 11.74 -6.79 21.59
C ASN A 105 12.35 -5.46 22.04
N ASN A 106 12.65 -5.29 23.34
CA ASN A 106 13.30 -4.08 23.83
C ASN A 106 14.83 -4.25 23.84
N VAL A 107 15.53 -3.25 23.33
CA VAL A 107 17.00 -3.26 23.26
C VAL A 107 17.61 -3.00 24.64
N ARG A 108 18.35 -3.97 25.16
CA ARG A 108 19.12 -3.88 26.41
C ARG A 108 20.41 -3.10 26.21
N ALA A 109 21.16 -3.39 25.15
CA ALA A 109 22.43 -2.74 24.84
C ALA A 109 22.63 -2.62 23.32
N ALA A 110 23.40 -1.62 22.88
CA ALA A 110 23.82 -1.41 21.51
C ALA A 110 25.08 -0.53 21.50
N ASP A 111 25.90 -0.61 20.46
CA ASP A 111 27.03 0.32 20.28
C ASP A 111 26.54 1.74 19.98
N GLN A 112 25.37 1.86 19.35
CA GLN A 112 24.69 3.11 19.03
C GLN A 112 23.22 3.05 19.45
N ASP A 113 22.76 3.99 20.27
CA ASP A 113 21.32 4.11 20.59
C ASP A 113 20.51 4.68 19.42
N SER A 114 21.19 5.43 18.54
CA SER A 114 20.61 6.03 17.33
C SER A 114 21.66 6.21 16.22
N VAL A 115 21.22 6.13 14.96
CA VAL A 115 22.07 6.29 13.76
C VAL A 115 21.47 7.33 12.81
N ARG A 116 22.32 8.10 12.13
CA ARG A 116 21.88 9.06 11.10
C ARG A 116 21.35 8.35 9.87
N GLY A 117 20.24 8.82 9.36
CA GLY A 117 19.58 8.26 8.20
C GLY A 117 18.50 9.17 7.67
N HIS A 118 17.82 8.72 6.62
CA HIS A 118 16.69 9.44 6.05
C HIS A 118 15.57 8.50 5.65
N VAL A 119 14.38 9.09 5.54
CA VAL A 119 13.17 8.44 5.08
C VAL A 119 12.66 9.18 3.85
N LEU A 120 12.31 8.44 2.80
CA LEU A 120 11.50 8.94 1.71
C LEU A 120 10.06 8.54 1.99
N SER A 121 9.23 9.51 2.37
CA SER A 121 7.85 9.26 2.82
C SER A 121 6.83 9.87 1.88
N ASN A 122 5.74 9.15 1.63
CA ASN A 122 4.58 9.63 0.87
C ASN A 122 3.33 9.80 1.74
N GLY A 123 3.40 9.57 3.06
CA GLY A 123 2.25 9.75 3.93
C GLY A 123 2.32 9.12 5.32
N ILE A 124 1.18 9.24 6.00
CA ILE A 124 0.86 8.70 7.32
C ILE A 124 -0.22 7.63 7.17
N ASP A 125 -0.02 6.50 7.84
CA ASP A 125 -0.98 5.39 7.84
C ASP A 125 -2.16 5.63 8.79
N ALA A 126 -3.13 4.73 8.76
CA ALA A 126 -4.33 4.80 9.60
C ALA A 126 -4.04 4.79 11.12
N ASN A 127 -2.86 4.32 11.54
CA ASN A 127 -2.41 4.26 12.93
C ASN A 127 -1.50 5.44 13.32
N GLY A 128 -1.32 6.42 12.43
CA GLY A 128 -0.47 7.59 12.70
C GLY A 128 1.02 7.33 12.48
N ARG A 129 1.42 6.17 11.93
CA ARG A 129 2.82 5.87 11.62
C ARG A 129 3.21 6.50 10.29
N MET A 130 4.46 6.94 10.18
CA MET A 130 5.01 7.39 8.91
C MET A 130 5.26 6.20 7.99
N ILE A 131 4.79 6.23 6.75
CA ILE A 131 5.11 5.21 5.75
C ILE A 131 6.31 5.70 4.94
N GLY A 132 7.29 4.84 4.66
CA GLY A 132 8.36 5.23 3.74
C GLY A 132 9.45 4.19 3.48
N PHE A 133 10.33 4.56 2.55
CA PHE A 133 11.59 3.86 2.29
C PHE A 133 12.68 4.43 3.19
N VAL A 134 13.42 3.55 3.88
CA VAL A 134 14.43 3.95 4.87
C VAL A 134 15.84 3.67 4.37
N TYR A 135 16.76 4.60 4.67
CA TYR A 135 18.13 4.58 4.17
C TYR A 135 19.12 5.01 5.25
N LEU A 136 20.28 4.34 5.28
CA LEU A 136 21.41 4.76 6.10
C LEU A 136 22.07 6.02 5.53
N GLY A 137 22.43 6.97 6.40
CA GLY A 137 23.17 8.17 6.03
C GLY A 137 22.33 9.30 5.44
N GLU A 138 23.02 10.33 4.95
CA GLU A 138 22.39 11.56 4.43
C GLU A 138 21.90 11.38 2.98
N PRO A 139 20.74 11.94 2.61
CA PRO A 139 20.28 11.96 1.23
C PRO A 139 21.06 12.96 0.39
N ALA A 140 21.07 12.76 -0.93
CA ALA A 140 21.61 13.75 -1.86
C ALA A 140 20.74 15.01 -1.95
N ALA A 141 19.43 14.86 -1.76
CA ALA A 141 18.46 15.94 -1.84
C ALA A 141 18.24 16.59 -0.45
N PRO A 142 17.97 17.89 -0.35
CA PRO A 142 17.76 18.57 0.93
C PRO A 142 16.53 18.05 1.70
N ASP A 143 16.55 18.21 3.03
CA ASP A 143 15.40 17.95 3.90
C ASP A 143 14.15 18.72 3.45
N GLY A 144 13.01 18.04 3.39
CA GLY A 144 11.73 18.59 2.93
C GLY A 144 11.57 18.72 1.42
N SER A 145 12.58 18.35 0.63
CA SER A 145 12.44 18.34 -0.82
C SER A 145 11.51 17.22 -1.29
N THR A 146 10.79 17.49 -2.38
CA THR A 146 9.96 16.52 -3.08
C THR A 146 10.78 15.83 -4.15
N VAL A 147 10.86 14.50 -4.10
CA VAL A 147 11.62 13.67 -5.06
C VAL A 147 10.72 12.64 -5.73
N PHE A 148 11.11 12.21 -6.93
CA PHE A 148 10.57 11.01 -7.55
C PHE A 148 11.49 9.84 -7.21
N LEU A 149 10.92 8.78 -6.63
CA LEU A 149 11.65 7.56 -6.35
C LEU A 149 11.49 6.61 -7.54
N ASP A 150 12.59 6.32 -8.23
CA ASP A 150 12.66 5.30 -9.27
C ASP A 150 13.10 3.95 -8.69
N GLU A 151 13.17 2.93 -9.56
CA GLU A 151 13.52 1.56 -9.18
C GLU A 151 14.92 1.46 -8.57
N ALA A 152 15.89 2.18 -9.15
CA ALA A 152 17.27 2.17 -8.66
C ALA A 152 17.40 2.83 -7.29
N GLY A 153 16.65 3.91 -7.04
CA GLY A 153 16.54 4.50 -5.71
C GLY A 153 15.92 3.52 -4.71
N ALA A 154 14.82 2.86 -5.09
CA ALA A 154 14.16 1.88 -4.23
C ALA A 154 15.08 0.70 -3.88
N ASP A 155 15.89 0.22 -4.82
CA ASP A 155 16.86 -0.87 -4.61
C ASP A 155 17.88 -0.57 -3.50
N GLY A 156 18.20 0.71 -3.27
CA GLY A 156 19.12 1.13 -2.22
C GLY A 156 18.50 1.17 -0.81
N SER A 157 17.18 1.00 -0.69
CA SER A 157 16.47 1.06 0.59
C SER A 157 16.62 -0.23 1.40
N ALA A 158 16.52 -0.12 2.72
CA ALA A 158 16.44 -1.33 3.56
C ALA A 158 15.21 -2.18 3.21
N ASN A 159 14.11 -1.54 2.79
CA ASN A 159 12.87 -2.19 2.38
C ASN A 159 13.11 -3.20 1.25
N ALA A 160 13.72 -2.74 0.15
CA ALA A 160 13.99 -3.57 -1.01
C ALA A 160 15.04 -4.65 -0.69
N LEU A 161 16.05 -4.34 0.10
CA LEU A 161 17.07 -5.32 0.51
C LEU A 161 16.49 -6.46 1.36
N LEU A 162 15.56 -6.15 2.28
CA LEU A 162 14.83 -7.17 3.05
C LEU A 162 13.94 -8.03 2.15
N LEU A 163 13.25 -7.41 1.19
CA LEU A 163 12.39 -8.12 0.24
C LEU A 163 13.21 -9.04 -0.67
N ALA A 164 14.35 -8.57 -1.19
CA ALA A 164 15.28 -9.33 -2.02
C ALA A 164 15.89 -10.53 -1.26
N ALA A 165 16.17 -10.36 0.03
CA ALA A 165 16.66 -11.42 0.90
C ALA A 165 15.59 -12.46 1.27
N GLY A 166 14.32 -12.22 0.94
CA GLY A 166 13.20 -13.07 1.35
C GLY A 166 12.96 -13.03 2.86
N LEU A 167 13.22 -11.89 3.52
CA LEU A 167 13.02 -11.71 4.96
C LEU A 167 11.68 -11.04 5.30
N ALA A 168 10.96 -10.54 4.30
CA ALA A 168 9.62 -9.99 4.46
C ALA A 168 8.73 -10.41 3.28
N TYR A 169 7.42 -10.48 3.51
CA TYR A 169 6.44 -10.58 2.43
C TYR A 169 6.24 -9.21 1.78
N PRO A 170 5.82 -9.16 0.50
CA PRO A 170 5.35 -7.91 -0.09
C PRO A 170 4.00 -7.50 0.51
N ALA A 171 3.80 -6.20 0.65
CA ALA A 171 2.53 -5.59 1.02
C ALA A 171 2.37 -4.25 0.28
N PHE A 172 1.73 -4.31 -0.88
CA PHE A 172 1.63 -3.16 -1.78
C PHE A 172 0.35 -2.39 -1.54
N TYR A 173 0.48 -1.20 -0.96
CA TYR A 173 -0.62 -0.27 -0.82
C TYR A 173 -0.84 0.54 -2.09
N ALA A 174 -2.05 1.05 -2.27
CA ALA A 174 -2.40 1.88 -3.41
C ALA A 174 -1.47 3.10 -3.56
N THR A 175 -0.97 3.65 -2.44
CA THR A 175 -0.04 4.78 -2.38
C THR A 175 1.36 4.51 -2.96
N LEU A 176 1.73 3.25 -3.18
CA LEU A 176 3.01 2.88 -3.79
C LEU A 176 2.91 3.01 -5.32
N PRO A 177 3.76 3.79 -6.02
CA PRO A 177 3.73 3.92 -7.48
C PRO A 177 3.73 2.58 -8.24
N ALA A 178 2.98 2.50 -9.34
CA ALA A 178 2.81 1.27 -10.11
C ALA A 178 4.13 0.68 -10.65
N SER A 179 5.08 1.54 -11.04
CA SER A 179 6.40 1.11 -11.51
C SER A 179 7.20 0.44 -10.39
N LEU A 180 7.25 1.07 -9.21
CA LEU A 180 7.86 0.49 -8.01
C LEU A 180 7.17 -0.80 -7.57
N ARG A 181 5.84 -0.87 -7.61
CA ARG A 181 5.09 -2.13 -7.34
C ARG A 181 5.54 -3.25 -8.26
N THR A 182 5.62 -2.98 -9.57
CA THR A 182 6.01 -3.98 -10.58
C THR A 182 7.44 -4.47 -10.34
N HIS A 183 8.35 -3.55 -10.04
CA HIS A 183 9.75 -3.85 -9.74
C HIS A 183 9.90 -4.69 -8.47
N LEU A 184 9.33 -4.25 -7.36
CA LEU A 184 9.40 -4.94 -6.07
C LEU A 184 8.65 -6.29 -6.09
N ALA A 185 7.55 -6.40 -6.85
CA ALA A 185 6.89 -7.67 -7.09
C ALA A 185 7.80 -8.66 -7.82
N THR A 186 8.58 -8.19 -8.80
CA THR A 186 9.56 -9.02 -9.52
C THR A 186 10.66 -9.52 -8.59
N MET A 187 11.17 -8.63 -7.73
CA MET A 187 12.14 -8.95 -6.69
C MET A 187 11.61 -10.02 -5.71
N SER A 188 10.40 -9.83 -5.19
CA SER A 188 9.77 -10.79 -4.27
C SER A 188 9.54 -12.16 -4.91
N ARG A 189 9.02 -12.19 -6.15
CA ARG A 189 8.83 -13.43 -6.92
C ARG A 189 10.16 -14.17 -7.12
N LYS A 190 11.25 -13.45 -7.36
CA LYS A 190 12.59 -14.02 -7.45
C LYS A 190 13.06 -14.62 -6.12
N ALA A 191 12.95 -13.87 -5.02
CA ALA A 191 13.30 -14.36 -3.69
C ALA A 191 12.51 -15.64 -3.34
N ARG A 192 11.23 -15.68 -3.68
CA ARG A 192 10.38 -16.87 -3.53
C ARG A 192 10.85 -18.04 -4.39
N ALA A 193 11.12 -17.81 -5.68
CA ALA A 193 11.58 -18.85 -6.61
C ALA A 193 12.92 -19.45 -6.19
N ASP A 194 13.81 -18.63 -5.63
CA ASP A 194 15.12 -19.06 -5.13
C ASP A 194 15.04 -19.73 -3.74
N GLY A 195 13.87 -19.73 -3.10
CA GLY A 195 13.70 -20.24 -1.73
C GLY A 195 14.53 -19.43 -0.72
N ALA A 196 14.62 -18.11 -0.87
CA ALA A 196 15.37 -17.26 0.03
C ALA A 196 14.61 -17.03 1.36
N GLY A 197 15.35 -16.99 2.48
CA GLY A 197 14.80 -16.62 3.78
C GLY A 197 13.53 -17.40 4.17
N ILE A 198 12.46 -16.67 4.47
CA ILE A 198 11.17 -17.22 4.91
C ILE A 198 10.48 -18.06 3.84
N TRP A 199 10.85 -17.92 2.56
CA TRP A 199 10.22 -18.68 1.48
C TRP A 199 10.50 -20.19 1.55
N THR A 200 11.52 -20.62 2.31
CA THR A 200 11.77 -22.04 2.59
C THR A 200 10.72 -22.69 3.50
N THR A 201 10.06 -21.88 4.33
CA THR A 201 9.08 -22.32 5.34
C THR A 201 7.70 -21.71 5.15
N SER A 202 7.55 -20.78 4.19
CA SER A 202 6.28 -20.15 3.82
C SER A 202 5.20 -21.18 3.57
N THR A 203 4.01 -20.91 4.09
CA THR A 203 2.83 -21.75 3.90
C THR A 203 1.55 -20.93 3.97
N ALA A 204 0.38 -21.59 3.97
CA ALA A 204 -0.94 -20.97 3.88
C ALA A 204 -1.05 -20.01 2.68
N ASP A 205 -0.48 -20.41 1.56
CA ASP A 205 -0.31 -19.62 0.35
C ASP A 205 -0.86 -20.40 -0.86
N PRO A 206 -0.82 -19.83 -2.09
CA PRO A 206 -1.36 -20.51 -3.26
C PRO A 206 -0.74 -21.89 -3.55
N ALA A 207 0.46 -22.20 -3.04
CA ALA A 207 1.06 -23.52 -3.20
C ALA A 207 0.48 -24.57 -2.24
N GLY A 208 -0.15 -24.17 -1.13
CA GLY A 208 -0.80 -25.10 -0.21
C GLY A 208 -1.36 -24.49 1.06
N ALA A 209 -2.42 -25.12 1.57
CA ALA A 209 -3.01 -24.75 2.85
C ALA A 209 -2.23 -25.30 4.05
N ALA A 210 -2.11 -24.46 5.08
CA ALA A 210 -1.61 -24.84 6.38
C ALA A 210 -2.73 -25.47 7.23
N THR A 211 -2.35 -26.29 8.19
CA THR A 211 -3.26 -26.80 9.23
C THR A 211 -2.97 -26.09 10.55
N VAL A 212 -4.00 -25.48 11.13
CA VAL A 212 -3.92 -24.73 12.39
C VAL A 212 -5.02 -25.25 13.30
N THR A 213 -4.64 -25.93 14.38
CA THR A 213 -5.61 -26.41 15.40
C THR A 213 -5.71 -25.45 16.59
N GLY A 214 -4.90 -24.39 16.61
CA GLY A 214 -4.87 -23.37 17.64
C GLY A 214 -3.66 -22.45 17.55
N LEU A 215 -3.53 -21.53 18.51
CA LEU A 215 -2.49 -20.49 18.51
C LEU A 215 -1.06 -21.06 18.54
N ALA A 216 -0.85 -22.19 19.21
CA ALA A 216 0.46 -22.83 19.31
C ALA A 216 0.99 -23.36 17.95
N ASP A 217 0.08 -23.72 17.03
CA ASP A 217 0.44 -24.08 15.67
C ASP A 217 0.71 -22.83 14.85
N LEU A 218 -0.22 -21.87 14.91
CA LEU A 218 -0.17 -20.63 14.15
C LEU A 218 1.16 -19.89 14.36
N ARG A 219 1.62 -19.77 15.62
CA ARG A 219 2.85 -19.03 15.96
C ARG A 219 4.14 -19.62 15.38
N ARG A 220 4.09 -20.84 14.84
CA ARG A 220 5.23 -21.54 14.23
C ARG A 220 5.26 -21.40 12.71
N LEU A 221 4.23 -20.81 12.11
CA LEU A 221 4.11 -20.72 10.67
C LEU A 221 4.70 -19.40 10.16
N ALA A 222 5.46 -19.49 9.06
CA ALA A 222 5.70 -18.37 8.18
C ALA A 222 4.49 -18.27 7.23
N ILE A 223 3.59 -17.34 7.53
CA ILE A 223 2.43 -17.00 6.68
C ILE A 223 2.39 -15.49 6.53
N TRP A 224 1.69 -15.00 5.53
CA TRP A 224 1.54 -13.56 5.30
C TRP A 224 1.04 -12.84 6.57
N PRO A 225 1.74 -11.80 7.08
CA PRO A 225 1.46 -11.26 8.42
C PRO A 225 0.08 -10.61 8.55
N LYS A 226 -0.44 -9.96 7.49
CA LYS A 226 -1.85 -9.50 7.49
C LYS A 226 -2.85 -10.63 7.75
N LEU A 227 -2.67 -11.80 7.14
CA LEU A 227 -3.53 -12.95 7.41
C LEU A 227 -3.38 -13.44 8.86
N PHE A 228 -2.15 -13.52 9.38
CA PHE A 228 -1.90 -13.85 10.78
C PHE A 228 -2.60 -12.90 11.75
N ARG A 229 -2.52 -11.58 11.50
CA ARG A 229 -3.21 -10.54 12.27
C ARG A 229 -4.74 -10.65 12.25
N ARG A 230 -5.32 -11.42 11.32
CA ARG A 230 -6.75 -11.79 11.33
C ARG A 230 -7.04 -13.10 12.05
N ILE A 231 -6.18 -14.10 11.90
CA ILE A 231 -6.37 -15.40 12.54
C ILE A 231 -6.24 -15.31 14.06
N VAL A 232 -5.27 -14.56 14.59
CA VAL A 232 -5.07 -14.43 16.05
C VAL A 232 -6.33 -13.96 16.79
N PRO A 233 -6.94 -12.79 16.47
CA PRO A 233 -8.16 -12.36 17.14
C PRO A 233 -9.35 -13.26 16.83
N TYR A 234 -9.41 -13.90 15.66
CA TYR A 234 -10.45 -14.88 15.36
C TYR A 234 -10.39 -16.09 16.30
N LEU A 235 -9.21 -16.70 16.49
CA LEU A 235 -9.05 -17.81 17.42
C LEU A 235 -9.34 -17.39 18.87
N ALA A 236 -9.03 -16.14 19.24
CA ALA A 236 -9.35 -15.59 20.55
C ALA A 236 -10.86 -15.50 20.85
N THR A 237 -11.72 -15.56 19.82
CA THR A 237 -13.19 -15.69 20.00
C THR A 237 -13.64 -17.07 20.50
N GLY A 238 -12.72 -18.04 20.61
CA GLY A 238 -13.03 -19.42 20.97
C GLY A 238 -13.31 -20.33 19.75
N ALA A 239 -13.05 -19.86 18.54
CA ALA A 239 -13.19 -20.65 17.32
C ALA A 239 -12.22 -21.85 17.34
N THR A 240 -12.74 -23.04 17.03
CA THR A 240 -11.99 -24.31 16.96
C THR A 240 -11.57 -24.71 15.54
N GLY A 241 -11.95 -23.88 14.55
CA GLY A 241 -11.70 -24.06 13.13
C GLY A 241 -12.14 -22.82 12.37
N PHE A 242 -12.05 -22.83 11.05
CA PHE A 242 -12.22 -21.68 10.18
C PHE A 242 -13.55 -21.63 9.41
N ASP A 243 -14.50 -22.52 9.68
CA ASP A 243 -15.79 -22.54 8.96
C ASP A 243 -16.56 -21.21 9.10
N GLY A 244 -16.37 -20.48 10.22
CA GLY A 244 -16.95 -19.16 10.45
C GLY A 244 -16.04 -17.98 10.08
N PHE A 245 -14.82 -18.23 9.58
CA PHE A 245 -13.80 -17.19 9.41
C PHE A 245 -14.22 -16.14 8.37
N GLY A 246 -14.73 -16.58 7.21
CA GLY A 246 -15.18 -15.67 6.16
C GLY A 246 -16.34 -14.76 6.61
N ALA A 247 -17.30 -15.31 7.37
CA ALA A 247 -18.39 -14.50 7.94
C ALA A 247 -17.88 -13.51 9.00
N TRP A 248 -16.89 -13.92 9.79
CA TRP A 248 -16.25 -13.06 10.78
C TRP A 248 -15.47 -11.90 10.15
N LEU A 249 -14.74 -12.15 9.05
CA LEU A 249 -14.07 -11.10 8.26
C LEU A 249 -15.11 -10.08 7.76
N ARG A 250 -16.11 -10.54 6.99
CA ARG A 250 -17.14 -9.70 6.37
C ARG A 250 -17.98 -8.88 7.36
N SER A 251 -17.99 -9.25 8.65
CA SER A 251 -18.71 -8.49 9.68
C SER A 251 -18.07 -7.15 10.02
N ASP A 252 -16.82 -6.92 9.61
CA ASP A 252 -16.08 -5.67 9.80
C ASP A 252 -15.24 -5.36 8.54
N PRO A 253 -15.84 -4.72 7.53
CA PRO A 253 -15.25 -4.49 6.21
C PRO A 253 -14.07 -3.51 6.20
N VAL A 254 -13.74 -2.92 7.36
CA VAL A 254 -12.63 -1.98 7.51
C VAL A 254 -11.50 -2.66 8.28
N ASN A 255 -11.76 -3.13 9.51
CA ASN A 255 -10.68 -3.56 10.39
C ASN A 255 -10.31 -5.03 10.25
N ARG A 256 -11.12 -5.84 9.56
CA ARG A 256 -10.90 -7.28 9.42
C ARG A 256 -10.75 -7.73 7.98
N ASP A 257 -11.46 -7.09 7.07
CA ASP A 257 -11.63 -7.54 5.69
C ASP A 257 -11.10 -6.49 4.71
N ASP A 258 -9.78 -6.29 4.77
CA ASP A 258 -9.06 -5.23 4.02
C ASP A 258 -9.55 -5.14 2.57
N SER A 259 -9.81 -3.92 2.09
CA SER A 259 -10.18 -3.68 0.69
C SER A 259 -8.98 -3.89 -0.22
N LEU A 260 -9.18 -4.62 -1.31
CA LEU A 260 -8.15 -5.02 -2.25
C LEU A 260 -8.53 -4.63 -3.68
N PHE A 261 -7.53 -4.33 -4.51
CA PHE A 261 -7.65 -4.33 -5.96
C PHE A 261 -6.91 -5.55 -6.53
N LEU A 262 -7.64 -6.47 -7.14
CA LEU A 262 -7.14 -7.73 -7.68
C LEU A 262 -6.57 -7.49 -9.09
N LEU A 263 -5.26 -7.73 -9.27
CA LEU A 263 -4.56 -7.36 -10.51
C LEU A 263 -4.87 -8.31 -11.68
N ASP A 264 -5.21 -9.56 -11.39
CA ASP A 264 -5.54 -10.59 -12.39
C ASP A 264 -6.89 -10.33 -13.07
N ARG A 265 -7.85 -9.78 -12.32
CA ARG A 265 -9.22 -9.50 -12.78
C ARG A 265 -9.52 -8.03 -13.01
N LEU A 266 -8.65 -7.15 -12.51
CA LEU A 266 -8.81 -5.69 -12.55
C LEU A 266 -10.10 -5.21 -11.86
N GLU A 267 -10.47 -5.86 -10.76
CA GLU A 267 -11.67 -5.57 -9.98
C GLU A 267 -11.33 -5.31 -8.51
N THR A 268 -12.24 -4.63 -7.81
CA THR A 268 -12.18 -4.48 -6.36
C THR A 268 -12.70 -5.74 -5.69
N GLY A 269 -12.03 -6.17 -4.62
CA GLY A 269 -12.48 -7.24 -3.73
C GLY A 269 -12.04 -6.94 -2.30
N ASN A 270 -12.06 -7.96 -1.44
CA ASN A 270 -11.59 -7.84 -0.06
C ASN A 270 -10.72 -9.04 0.32
N LEU A 271 -10.12 -8.99 1.52
CA LEU A 271 -9.31 -10.08 2.05
C LEU A 271 -10.03 -11.43 2.02
N HIS A 272 -11.32 -11.48 2.31
CA HIS A 272 -12.09 -12.73 2.25
C HIS A 272 -12.17 -13.35 0.85
N ASP A 273 -11.97 -12.59 -0.23
CA ASP A 273 -12.01 -13.10 -1.60
C ASP A 273 -10.71 -13.81 -1.99
N VAL A 274 -9.63 -13.54 -1.25
CA VAL A 274 -8.30 -14.14 -1.46
C VAL A 274 -7.93 -15.15 -0.39
N VAL A 275 -8.89 -15.56 0.47
CA VAL A 275 -8.66 -16.54 1.54
C VAL A 275 -9.66 -17.68 1.44
N GLU A 276 -9.14 -18.90 1.41
CA GLU A 276 -9.92 -20.12 1.60
C GLU A 276 -9.65 -20.69 2.99
N ALA A 277 -10.71 -20.87 3.77
CA ALA A 277 -10.61 -21.37 5.13
C ALA A 277 -11.78 -22.31 5.45
N ALA A 278 -11.48 -23.53 5.89
CA ALA A 278 -12.47 -24.56 6.20
C ALA A 278 -11.88 -25.60 7.17
N GLY A 279 -12.67 -26.04 8.14
CA GLY A 279 -12.22 -26.93 9.21
C GLY A 279 -10.98 -26.36 9.89
N GLN A 280 -9.85 -27.07 9.86
CA GLN A 280 -8.58 -26.61 10.44
C GLN A 280 -7.59 -26.12 9.37
N ARG A 281 -8.04 -25.93 8.12
CA ARG A 281 -7.19 -25.56 6.99
C ARG A 281 -7.44 -24.13 6.57
N ILE A 282 -6.36 -23.42 6.25
CA ILE A 282 -6.41 -22.06 5.72
C ILE A 282 -5.31 -21.82 4.69
N ARG A 283 -5.63 -21.07 3.63
CA ARG A 283 -4.67 -20.58 2.64
C ARG A 283 -5.11 -19.26 2.03
N MET A 284 -4.14 -18.53 1.51
CA MET A 284 -4.39 -17.54 0.47
C MET A 284 -4.58 -18.21 -0.90
N THR A 285 -5.44 -17.63 -1.74
CA THR A 285 -5.67 -18.07 -3.13
C THR A 285 -4.93 -17.23 -4.16
N ALA A 286 -4.44 -16.06 -3.76
CA ALA A 286 -3.58 -15.18 -4.54
C ALA A 286 -2.30 -14.88 -3.75
N TRP A 287 -1.20 -14.63 -4.45
CA TRP A 287 0.02 -14.16 -3.79
C TRP A 287 -0.09 -12.67 -3.44
N PRO A 288 0.58 -12.16 -2.39
CA PRO A 288 0.54 -10.74 -2.05
C PRO A 288 1.09 -9.80 -3.13
N GLU A 289 1.86 -10.31 -4.11
CA GLU A 289 2.27 -9.54 -5.28
C GLU A 289 1.15 -9.31 -6.31
N ASP A 290 0.05 -10.05 -6.22
CA ASP A 290 -1.00 -10.10 -7.25
C ASP A 290 -2.24 -9.27 -6.88
N PHE A 291 -2.17 -8.50 -5.79
CA PHE A 291 -3.20 -7.54 -5.41
C PHE A 291 -2.60 -6.29 -4.77
N ILE A 292 -3.39 -5.22 -4.72
CA ILE A 292 -3.07 -3.96 -4.06
C ILE A 292 -4.01 -3.79 -2.86
N ILE A 293 -3.48 -3.30 -1.75
CA ILE A 293 -4.22 -3.05 -0.52
C ILE A 293 -4.65 -1.58 -0.52
N ASP A 294 -5.94 -1.33 -0.36
CA ASP A 294 -6.42 0.03 -0.18
C ASP A 294 -6.14 0.51 1.24
N PRO A 295 -5.71 1.77 1.42
CA PRO A 295 -5.65 2.37 2.74
C PRO A 295 -7.03 2.39 3.41
N ASP A 296 -7.06 2.28 4.72
CA ASP A 296 -8.31 2.38 5.47
C ASP A 296 -9.00 3.72 5.16
N PRO A 297 -10.33 3.71 4.92
CA PRO A 297 -11.05 4.95 4.65
C PRO A 297 -11.03 5.84 5.88
N ALA A 298 -10.90 7.15 5.66
CA ALA A 298 -11.07 8.11 6.73
C ALA A 298 -12.48 8.03 7.34
N ALA A 299 -12.58 8.16 8.66
CA ALA A 299 -13.87 8.21 9.33
C ALA A 299 -14.71 9.39 8.79
N PRO A 300 -16.04 9.25 8.64
CA PRO A 300 -16.88 10.30 8.09
C PRO A 300 -16.66 11.66 8.76
N GLY A 301 -16.39 12.69 7.95
CA GLY A 301 -16.11 14.05 8.43
C GLY A 301 -14.65 14.31 8.83
N THR A 302 -13.76 13.31 8.77
CA THR A 302 -12.34 13.49 9.05
C THR A 302 -11.61 14.07 7.83
N PRO A 303 -10.89 15.20 7.96
CA PRO A 303 -10.14 15.78 6.85
C PRO A 303 -8.95 14.90 6.42
N THR A 304 -8.93 14.52 5.15
CA THR A 304 -7.81 13.81 4.51
C THR A 304 -6.86 14.78 3.83
N THR A 305 -5.60 14.36 3.66
CA THR A 305 -4.57 15.12 2.92
C THR A 305 -3.90 14.19 1.90
N PRO A 306 -3.85 14.53 0.60
CA PRO A 306 -4.72 15.52 -0.04
C PRO A 306 -6.20 15.16 0.19
N PRO A 307 -7.14 16.11 0.08
CA PRO A 307 -8.56 15.79 0.15
C PRO A 307 -8.87 14.63 -0.80
N ARG A 308 -9.44 13.55 -0.27
CA ARG A 308 -9.79 12.38 -1.07
C ARG A 308 -10.77 12.80 -2.15
N LEU A 309 -10.46 12.45 -3.40
CA LEU A 309 -11.37 12.70 -4.50
C LEU A 309 -12.51 11.70 -4.44
N ALA A 310 -13.74 12.21 -4.46
CA ALA A 310 -14.96 11.45 -4.41
C ALA A 310 -15.50 11.19 -5.82
N ALA A 311 -16.39 10.20 -5.93
CA ALA A 311 -17.18 10.03 -7.14
C ALA A 311 -17.91 11.34 -7.46
N GLY A 312 -17.71 11.84 -8.67
CA GLY A 312 -18.27 13.11 -9.13
C GLY A 312 -17.38 14.35 -8.96
N ASP A 313 -16.21 14.25 -8.35
CA ASP A 313 -15.23 15.34 -8.28
C ASP A 313 -14.64 15.67 -9.65
N VAL A 314 -14.51 14.65 -10.50
CA VAL A 314 -14.26 14.80 -11.93
C VAL A 314 -15.35 14.06 -12.71
N LEU A 315 -16.00 14.76 -13.64
CA LEU A 315 -17.11 14.25 -14.45
C LEU A 315 -16.69 14.13 -15.92
N ILE A 316 -16.95 12.99 -16.56
CA ILE A 316 -17.00 12.87 -18.01
C ILE A 316 -18.32 13.50 -18.51
N VAL A 317 -18.29 14.75 -18.95
CA VAL A 317 -19.51 15.50 -19.31
C VAL A 317 -19.89 15.36 -20.78
N ALA A 318 -18.95 14.94 -21.62
CA ALA A 318 -19.21 14.74 -23.05
C ALA A 318 -18.26 13.71 -23.66
N ALA A 319 -18.66 13.13 -24.79
CA ALA A 319 -17.83 12.24 -25.60
C ALA A 319 -18.00 12.57 -27.09
N LEU A 320 -16.95 12.44 -27.88
CA LEU A 320 -16.98 12.44 -29.35
C LEU A 320 -16.48 11.07 -29.83
N PRO A 321 -17.39 10.09 -30.00
CA PRO A 321 -17.01 8.74 -30.44
C PRO A 321 -16.71 8.65 -31.94
N ASP A 322 -17.47 9.41 -32.75
CA ASP A 322 -17.44 9.34 -34.22
C ASP A 322 -17.00 10.71 -34.77
N PRO A 323 -15.69 11.05 -34.75
CA PRO A 323 -15.18 12.29 -35.33
C PRO A 323 -15.33 12.31 -36.85
N VAL A 324 -15.29 13.49 -37.48
CA VAL A 324 -15.33 13.57 -38.95
C VAL A 324 -14.06 12.94 -39.53
N GLY A 325 -14.22 11.94 -40.40
CA GLY A 325 -13.10 11.28 -41.06
C GLY A 325 -12.70 9.98 -40.38
N ALA A 326 -11.44 9.88 -39.94
CA ALA A 326 -10.94 8.67 -39.29
C ALA A 326 -11.17 8.73 -37.77
N ASP A 327 -11.70 7.65 -37.19
CA ASP A 327 -11.94 7.54 -35.75
C ASP A 327 -10.62 7.38 -34.97
N ASP A 328 -9.71 6.54 -35.48
CA ASP A 328 -8.48 6.15 -34.80
C ASP A 328 -7.64 7.36 -34.37
N GLY A 329 -7.52 7.55 -33.06
CA GLY A 329 -6.75 8.62 -32.44
C GLY A 329 -7.43 9.99 -32.39
N HIS A 330 -8.64 10.11 -32.92
CA HIS A 330 -9.40 11.37 -33.00
C HIS A 330 -10.64 11.39 -32.09
N GLU A 331 -10.96 10.28 -31.44
CA GLU A 331 -11.99 10.20 -30.41
C GLU A 331 -11.62 11.07 -29.18
N LEU A 332 -12.61 11.75 -28.60
CA LEU A 332 -12.40 12.68 -27.48
C LEU A 332 -13.36 12.41 -26.31
N LEU A 333 -12.89 12.68 -25.10
CA LEU A 333 -13.73 12.84 -23.91
C LEU A 333 -13.56 14.24 -23.34
N THR A 334 -14.63 14.79 -22.80
CA THR A 334 -14.62 16.07 -22.11
C THR A 334 -14.76 15.83 -20.61
N LEU A 335 -13.77 16.26 -19.84
CA LEU A 335 -13.71 16.14 -18.38
C LEU A 335 -14.01 17.50 -17.72
N LEU A 336 -14.76 17.49 -16.63
CA LEU A 336 -15.06 18.65 -15.78
C LEU A 336 -14.58 18.37 -14.36
N ASN A 337 -13.75 19.25 -13.78
CA ASN A 337 -13.47 19.26 -12.35
C ASN A 337 -14.55 20.08 -11.63
N THR A 338 -15.31 19.45 -10.74
CA THR A 338 -16.40 20.11 -10.00
C THR A 338 -15.93 20.72 -8.67
N THR A 339 -14.68 20.47 -8.30
CA THR A 339 -14.11 20.89 -7.01
C THR A 339 -13.53 22.31 -7.07
N ALA A 340 -13.27 22.87 -5.89
CA ALA A 340 -12.63 24.17 -5.72
C ALA A 340 -11.08 24.14 -5.81
N ALA A 341 -10.48 22.97 -6.05
CA ALA A 341 -9.03 22.79 -6.12
C ALA A 341 -8.61 22.20 -7.48
N GLY A 342 -7.37 22.43 -7.90
CA GLY A 342 -6.81 21.77 -9.08
C GLY A 342 -6.56 20.29 -8.79
N ILE A 343 -6.82 19.43 -9.78
CA ILE A 343 -6.65 17.97 -9.70
C ILE A 343 -5.53 17.55 -10.65
N ASP A 344 -4.50 16.89 -10.13
CA ASP A 344 -3.48 16.23 -10.94
C ASP A 344 -4.01 14.90 -11.47
N LEU A 345 -4.09 14.78 -12.79
CA LEU A 345 -4.56 13.61 -13.51
C LEU A 345 -3.41 12.61 -13.78
N THR A 346 -2.19 12.87 -13.34
CA THR A 346 -1.04 11.98 -13.53
C THR A 346 -1.30 10.60 -12.94
N GLY A 347 -1.27 9.57 -13.80
CA GLY A 347 -1.51 8.19 -13.42
C GLY A 347 -2.99 7.78 -13.41
N TRP A 348 -3.92 8.72 -13.60
CA TRP A 348 -5.34 8.39 -13.77
C TRP A 348 -5.54 7.58 -15.04
N THR A 349 -6.63 6.83 -15.12
CA THR A 349 -6.92 6.01 -16.29
C THR A 349 -8.33 6.20 -16.81
N LEU A 350 -8.46 6.19 -18.13
CA LEU A 350 -9.70 5.88 -18.82
C LEU A 350 -9.74 4.37 -19.08
N ARG A 351 -10.91 3.74 -18.92
CA ARG A 351 -11.12 2.32 -19.20
C ARG A 351 -12.40 2.10 -19.99
N ASP A 352 -12.35 1.26 -21.02
CA ASP A 352 -13.54 0.81 -21.75
C ASP A 352 -14.13 -0.49 -21.16
N ARG A 353 -15.33 -0.86 -21.62
CA ARG A 353 -16.00 -2.11 -21.22
C ARG A 353 -15.25 -3.41 -21.57
N ASN A 354 -14.25 -3.35 -22.44
CA ASN A 354 -13.45 -4.50 -22.86
C ASN A 354 -12.09 -4.54 -22.15
N GLY A 355 -11.87 -3.65 -21.16
CA GLY A 355 -10.64 -3.58 -20.38
C GLY A 355 -9.50 -2.83 -21.06
N ARG A 356 -9.71 -2.18 -22.22
CA ARG A 356 -8.68 -1.29 -22.78
C ARG A 356 -8.54 -0.07 -21.91
N SER A 357 -7.32 0.46 -21.80
CA SER A 357 -7.02 1.54 -20.89
C SER A 357 -6.04 2.56 -21.47
N GLN A 358 -6.25 3.83 -21.11
CA GLN A 358 -5.36 4.93 -21.40
C GLN A 358 -5.00 5.68 -20.12
N SER A 359 -3.72 5.97 -19.90
CA SER A 359 -3.29 6.86 -18.81
C SER A 359 -3.49 8.33 -19.16
N LEU A 360 -3.86 9.13 -18.16
CA LEU A 360 -3.94 10.58 -18.23
C LEU A 360 -2.75 11.21 -17.48
N SER A 361 -2.53 12.49 -17.78
CA SER A 361 -1.52 13.33 -17.10
C SER A 361 -1.90 14.81 -17.21
N GLY A 362 -1.21 15.65 -16.44
CA GLY A 362 -1.46 17.09 -16.38
C GLY A 362 -2.47 17.47 -15.31
N THR A 363 -2.72 18.77 -15.17
CA THR A 363 -3.57 19.31 -14.10
C THR A 363 -4.87 19.88 -14.64
N LEU A 364 -5.99 19.43 -14.09
CA LEU A 364 -7.32 19.99 -14.34
C LEU A 364 -7.64 21.03 -13.25
N ALA A 365 -7.56 22.31 -13.60
CA ALA A 365 -7.80 23.41 -12.66
C ALA A 365 -9.21 23.36 -12.04
N ALA A 366 -9.39 24.03 -10.90
CA ALA A 366 -10.67 24.13 -10.20
C ALA A 366 -11.79 24.64 -11.13
N GLY A 367 -12.92 23.94 -11.16
CA GLY A 367 -14.06 24.30 -12.03
C GLY A 367 -13.80 24.17 -13.54
N ALA A 368 -12.63 23.69 -13.96
CA ALA A 368 -12.24 23.71 -15.36
C ALA A 368 -12.81 22.53 -16.15
N VAL A 369 -13.01 22.78 -17.45
CA VAL A 369 -13.39 21.77 -18.44
C VAL A 369 -12.23 21.56 -19.42
N THR A 370 -11.86 20.33 -19.70
CA THR A 370 -10.82 20.01 -20.68
C THR A 370 -11.23 18.85 -21.59
N GLN A 371 -10.68 18.81 -22.80
CA GLN A 371 -10.82 17.66 -23.69
C GLN A 371 -9.56 16.82 -23.67
N VAL A 372 -9.73 15.50 -23.57
CA VAL A 372 -8.65 14.53 -23.65
C VAL A 372 -8.88 13.60 -24.84
N ALA A 373 -7.80 13.28 -25.56
CA ALA A 373 -7.84 12.23 -26.57
C ALA A 373 -8.13 10.89 -25.90
N ALA A 374 -8.94 10.06 -26.55
CA ALA A 374 -9.36 8.76 -26.04
C ALA A 374 -8.69 7.59 -26.80
N ALA A 375 -7.52 7.83 -27.42
CA ALA A 375 -6.84 6.89 -28.32
C ALA A 375 -6.49 5.51 -27.72
N GLY A 376 -6.40 5.39 -26.39
CA GLY A 376 -6.12 4.11 -25.70
C GLY A 376 -7.36 3.36 -25.22
N VAL A 377 -8.55 3.89 -25.44
CA VAL A 377 -9.85 3.25 -25.18
C VAL A 377 -10.64 3.20 -26.48
N ALA A 378 -11.62 2.30 -26.63
CA ALA A 378 -12.45 2.28 -27.83
C ALA A 378 -13.80 2.95 -27.58
N LEU A 379 -14.03 4.14 -28.14
CA LEU A 379 -15.34 4.80 -28.09
C LEU A 379 -16.24 4.33 -29.25
N GLY A 380 -16.72 3.08 -29.17
CA GLY A 380 -17.47 2.48 -30.27
C GLY A 380 -18.71 3.26 -30.75
N ASN A 381 -18.84 3.41 -32.09
CA ASN A 381 -19.96 4.10 -32.75
C ASN A 381 -21.33 3.43 -32.53
N THR A 382 -21.35 2.20 -32.03
CA THR A 382 -22.57 1.48 -31.64
C THR A 382 -22.97 1.68 -30.17
N GLY A 383 -22.27 2.56 -29.46
CA GLY A 383 -22.40 2.76 -28.02
C GLY A 383 -21.25 2.13 -27.24
N GLY A 384 -21.03 2.66 -26.04
CA GLY A 384 -19.90 2.30 -25.21
C GLY A 384 -20.09 2.71 -23.77
N THR A 385 -19.20 2.21 -22.92
CA THR A 385 -19.09 2.56 -21.51
C THR A 385 -17.64 2.93 -21.25
N VAL A 386 -17.45 4.05 -20.57
CA VAL A 386 -16.13 4.54 -20.17
C VAL A 386 -16.13 4.80 -18.68
N THR A 387 -15.11 4.33 -18.00
CA THR A 387 -14.83 4.61 -16.59
C THR A 387 -13.59 5.49 -16.51
N LEU A 388 -13.69 6.60 -15.78
CA LEU A 388 -12.57 7.40 -15.31
C LEU A 388 -12.19 6.90 -13.91
N ALA A 389 -10.94 6.50 -13.74
CA ALA A 389 -10.40 6.09 -12.45
C ALA A 389 -9.20 6.95 -12.07
N ASP A 390 -9.03 7.20 -10.77
CA ASP A 390 -7.89 7.93 -10.24
C ASP A 390 -6.56 7.16 -10.39
N ALA A 391 -5.47 7.74 -9.91
CA ALA A 391 -4.15 7.13 -9.95
C ALA A 391 -4.04 5.80 -9.15
N LEU A 392 -5.00 5.55 -8.26
CA LEU A 392 -5.10 4.33 -7.47
C LEU A 392 -5.98 3.27 -8.14
N GLY A 393 -6.64 3.61 -9.25
CA GLY A 393 -7.61 2.75 -9.92
C GLY A 393 -9.02 2.84 -9.33
N SER A 394 -9.28 3.73 -8.37
CA SER A 394 -10.62 3.96 -7.83
C SER A 394 -11.50 4.66 -8.87
N PRO A 395 -12.70 4.15 -9.18
CA PRO A 395 -13.58 4.79 -10.14
C PRO A 395 -14.08 6.13 -9.59
N ILE A 396 -13.80 7.21 -10.32
CA ILE A 396 -14.26 8.57 -10.02
C ILE A 396 -15.55 8.87 -10.78
N ASP A 397 -15.69 8.33 -11.98
CA ASP A 397 -16.89 8.50 -12.78
C ASP A 397 -17.05 7.40 -13.83
N GLN A 398 -18.29 7.13 -14.23
CA GLN A 398 -18.59 6.17 -15.29
C GLN A 398 -19.80 6.64 -16.08
N VAL A 399 -19.66 6.62 -17.41
CA VAL A 399 -20.71 7.05 -18.34
C VAL A 399 -20.93 6.00 -19.40
N SER A 400 -22.15 5.97 -19.92
CA SER A 400 -22.52 5.11 -21.05
C SER A 400 -23.34 5.90 -22.06
N TYR A 401 -23.16 5.57 -23.34
CA TYR A 401 -23.92 6.14 -24.46
C TYR A 401 -24.33 5.04 -25.44
N ARG A 402 -25.38 5.29 -26.20
CA ARG A 402 -26.00 4.32 -27.12
C ARG A 402 -25.80 4.75 -28.57
N ALA A 403 -25.84 3.80 -29.50
CA ALA A 403 -25.78 4.05 -30.95
C ALA A 403 -26.69 5.20 -31.43
N ALA A 404 -27.92 5.30 -30.89
CA ALA A 404 -28.87 6.35 -31.28
C ALA A 404 -28.42 7.79 -30.95
N GLN A 405 -27.42 7.94 -30.07
CA GLN A 405 -26.84 9.23 -29.69
C GLN A 405 -25.62 9.59 -30.56
N VAL A 406 -24.99 8.60 -31.20
CA VAL A 406 -23.79 8.78 -32.01
C VAL A 406 -24.17 9.34 -33.38
N LYS A 407 -23.50 10.41 -33.78
CA LYS A 407 -23.57 11.01 -35.12
C LYS A 407 -22.19 11.53 -35.47
N GLU A 408 -21.72 11.24 -36.67
CA GLU A 408 -20.43 11.73 -37.18
C GLU A 408 -20.26 13.23 -36.94
N GLY A 409 -19.09 13.58 -36.40
CA GLY A 409 -18.68 14.93 -36.05
C GLY A 409 -19.45 15.57 -34.89
N ARG A 410 -20.31 14.84 -34.17
CA ARG A 410 -21.11 15.41 -33.08
C ARG A 410 -20.72 14.88 -31.72
N THR A 411 -20.35 15.81 -30.85
CA THR A 411 -20.18 15.55 -29.42
C THR A 411 -21.52 15.20 -28.77
N ILE A 412 -21.54 14.08 -28.05
CA ILE A 412 -22.63 13.65 -27.18
C ILE A 412 -22.45 14.34 -25.84
N VAL A 413 -23.44 15.12 -25.42
CA VAL A 413 -23.53 15.61 -24.04
C VAL A 413 -24.11 14.49 -23.19
N LEU A 414 -23.38 14.10 -22.15
CA LEU A 414 -23.75 12.99 -21.29
C LEU A 414 -24.59 13.55 -20.14
N GLY A 415 -25.85 13.14 -20.08
CA GLY A 415 -26.79 13.54 -19.03
C GLY A 415 -26.31 13.05 -17.66
N ARG A 416 -26.51 13.90 -16.65
CA ARG A 416 -26.25 13.61 -15.23
C ARG A 416 -27.56 13.50 -14.49
#